data_AF-A0A8T4ZDY8-F1
#
_entry.id   AF-A0A8T4ZDY8-F1
#
_cell.length_a   1.000
_cell.length_b   1.000
_cell.length_c   1.000
_cell.angle_alpha   90.00
_cell.angle_beta   90.00
_cell.angle_gamma   90.00
#
_symmetry.space_group_name_H-M   'P 1'
#
loop_
_entity.id
_entity.type
_entity.pdbx_description
1 polymer ?
#
loop_
_entity_poly.entity_id
_entity_poly.type
_entity_poly.pdbx_seq_one_letter_code
_entity_poly.pdbx_strand_id
1 'polypeptide(L)'
;AMAIPSGLPSLDPYLVKIEELTDGLYERLLGLLNKDAFIPFSKVIEKLPRREALITFLALLFLACRGKLNLWQEEEPGEIYISLPQGIDLEP
;
A
#
# COMPACT_ATOMS: atom_id res chain seq x y z
N ALA A 1 -5.45 23.51 -20.07
CA ALA A 1 -6.20 22.80 -19.02
C ALA A 1 -6.61 21.44 -19.57
N MET A 2 -6.20 20.34 -18.92
CA MET A 2 -6.54 18.98 -19.34
C MET A 2 -7.98 18.70 -18.90
N ALA A 3 -8.88 18.48 -19.86
CA ALA A 3 -10.29 18.21 -19.57
C ALA A 3 -10.40 16.86 -18.84
N ILE A 4 -10.98 16.88 -17.63
CA ILE A 4 -11.34 15.66 -16.91
C ILE A 4 -12.46 14.99 -17.72
N PRO A 5 -12.33 13.70 -18.12
CA PRO A 5 -13.36 13.04 -18.89
C PRO A 5 -14.62 12.93 -18.03
N SER A 6 -15.74 13.46 -18.54
CA SER A 6 -17.05 13.58 -17.89
C SER A 6 -17.80 12.24 -17.69
N GLY A 7 -17.07 11.12 -17.61
CA GLY A 7 -17.61 9.77 -17.50
C GLY A 7 -17.07 8.98 -16.31
N LEU A 8 -16.40 9.63 -15.35
CA LEU A 8 -16.10 8.95 -14.10
C LEU A 8 -17.44 8.66 -13.38
N PRO A 9 -17.70 7.41 -12.98
CA PRO A 9 -18.80 7.12 -12.07
C PRO A 9 -18.67 8.02 -10.82
N SER A 10 -19.76 8.21 -10.08
CA SER A 10 -19.69 8.99 -8.84
C SER A 10 -18.47 8.56 -8.04
N LEU A 11 -17.65 9.53 -7.64
CA LEU A 11 -16.36 9.24 -7.03
C LEU A 11 -16.56 8.45 -5.72
N ASP A 12 -17.68 8.71 -5.03
CA ASP A 12 -17.96 8.22 -3.69
C ASP A 12 -17.99 6.68 -3.56
N PRO A 13 -18.74 5.89 -4.37
CA PRO A 13 -18.72 4.43 -4.23
C PRO A 13 -17.37 3.80 -4.56
N TYR A 14 -16.59 4.43 -5.44
CA TYR A 14 -15.24 3.97 -5.77
C TYR A 14 -14.26 4.28 -4.65
N LEU A 15 -14.38 5.46 -4.04
CA LEU A 15 -13.60 5.86 -2.87
C LEU A 15 -13.87 4.94 -1.68
N VAL A 16 -15.14 4.63 -1.38
CA VAL A 16 -15.53 3.68 -0.32
C VAL A 16 -14.89 2.31 -0.56
N LYS A 17 -14.96 1.80 -1.79
CA LYS A 17 -14.35 0.51 -2.14
C LYS A 17 -12.83 0.52 -2.00
N ILE A 18 -12.19 1.63 -2.33
CA ILE A 18 -10.75 1.81 -2.12
C ILE A 18 -10.45 1.78 -0.62
N GLU A 19 -11.22 2.49 0.21
CA GLU A 19 -11.03 2.51 1.66
C GLU A 19 -11.17 1.13 2.29
N GLU A 20 -12.23 0.38 1.97
CA GLU A 20 -12.42 -1.00 2.45
C GLU A 20 -11.25 -1.93 2.09
N LEU A 21 -10.76 -1.85 0.85
CA LEU A 21 -9.60 -2.62 0.38
C LEU A 21 -8.32 -2.24 1.14
N THR A 22 -8.17 -0.94 1.41
CA THR A 22 -7.00 -0.37 2.06
C THR A 22 -6.94 -0.76 3.54
N ASP A 23 -8.07 -0.72 4.23
CA ASP A 23 -8.21 -1.11 5.64
C ASP A 23 -7.99 -2.61 5.83
N GLY A 24 -8.60 -3.45 4.99
CA GLY A 24 -8.41 -4.91 5.06
C GLY A 24 -6.97 -5.33 4.79
N LEU A 25 -6.29 -4.65 3.86
CA LEU A 25 -4.86 -4.88 3.62
C LEU A 25 -4.01 -4.45 4.81
N TYR A 26 -4.31 -3.31 5.42
CA TYR A 26 -3.56 -2.79 6.57
C TYR A 26 -3.65 -3.74 7.78
N GLU A 27 -4.83 -4.24 8.11
CA GLU A 27 -5.02 -5.23 9.20
C GLU A 27 -4.24 -6.52 8.94
N ARG A 28 -4.26 -7.02 7.70
CA ARG A 28 -3.46 -8.20 7.32
C ARG A 28 -1.96 -7.94 7.47
N LEU A 29 -1.49 -6.74 7.13
CA LEU A 29 -0.09 -6.36 7.27
C LEU A 29 0.29 -6.22 8.75
N LEU A 30 -0.57 -5.65 9.61
CA LEU A 30 -0.35 -5.57 11.05
C LEU A 30 -0.18 -6.96 11.68
N GLY A 31 -0.95 -7.96 11.23
CA GLY A 31 -0.78 -9.35 11.68
C GLY A 31 0.53 -10.02 11.25
N LEU A 32 1.24 -9.44 10.27
CA LEU A 32 2.50 -9.97 9.73
C LEU A 32 3.73 -9.15 10.17
N LEU A 33 3.54 -7.87 10.51
CA LEU A 33 4.59 -6.94 10.91
C LEU A 33 4.78 -6.96 12.44
N ASN A 34 5.87 -7.55 12.90
CA ASN A 34 6.42 -7.21 14.22
C ASN A 34 7.14 -5.84 14.10
N LYS A 35 7.28 -5.09 15.21
CA LYS A 35 7.78 -3.69 15.23
C LYS A 35 9.10 -3.44 14.44
N ASP A 36 9.92 -4.46 14.24
CA ASP A 36 11.24 -4.37 13.57
C ASP A 36 11.31 -5.13 12.24
N ALA A 37 10.17 -5.57 11.69
CA ALA A 37 10.14 -6.42 10.49
C ALA A 37 9.90 -5.62 9.20
N PHE A 38 10.71 -5.91 8.19
CA PHE A 38 10.43 -5.56 6.80
C PHE A 38 9.75 -6.75 6.10
N ILE A 39 8.69 -6.49 5.36
CA ILE A 39 8.01 -7.49 4.53
C ILE A 39 8.29 -7.21 3.06
N PRO A 40 8.88 -8.15 2.31
CA PRO A 40 9.04 -7.99 0.87
C PRO A 40 7.69 -8.07 0.16
N PHE A 41 7.48 -7.22 -0.85
CA PHE A 41 6.25 -7.14 -1.63
C PHE A 41 5.94 -8.46 -2.32
N SER A 42 6.95 -9.14 -2.87
CA SER A 42 6.83 -10.48 -3.45
C SER A 42 6.13 -11.47 -2.52
N LYS A 43 6.37 -11.39 -1.20
CA LYS A 43 5.72 -12.24 -0.20
C LYS A 43 4.28 -11.84 0.09
N VAL A 44 3.94 -10.55 -0.03
CA VAL A 44 2.55 -10.08 0.10
C VAL A 44 1.68 -10.62 -1.04
N ILE A 45 2.26 -10.73 -2.24
CA ILE A 45 1.55 -11.11 -3.47
C ILE A 45 1.79 -12.56 -3.95
N GLU A 46 2.58 -13.37 -3.24
CA GLU A 46 3.09 -14.69 -3.67
C GLU A 46 2.03 -15.63 -4.26
N LYS A 47 0.76 -15.50 -3.83
CA LYS A 47 -0.36 -16.35 -4.27
C LYS A 47 -1.48 -15.58 -4.95
N LEU A 48 -1.25 -14.31 -5.27
CA LEU A 48 -2.25 -13.45 -5.90
C LEU A 48 -2.12 -13.52 -7.43
N PRO A 49 -3.24 -13.58 -8.18
CA PRO A 49 -3.20 -13.34 -9.61
C PRO A 49 -2.71 -11.92 -9.90
N ARG A 50 -2.11 -11.72 -11.08
CA ARG A 50 -1.50 -10.44 -11.47
C ARG A 50 -2.40 -9.21 -11.27
N ARG A 51 -3.71 -9.35 -11.53
CA ARG A 51 -4.68 -8.28 -11.32
C ARG A 51 -4.80 -7.88 -9.84
N GLU A 52 -4.84 -8.86 -8.95
CA GLU A 52 -4.93 -8.63 -7.50
C GLU A 52 -3.61 -8.10 -6.94
N ALA A 53 -2.47 -8.55 -7.47
CA ALA A 53 -1.16 -7.99 -7.14
C ALA A 53 -1.07 -6.50 -7.51
N LEU A 54 -1.59 -6.10 -8.68
CA LEU A 54 -1.67 -4.69 -9.10
C LEU A 54 -2.57 -3.85 -8.17
N ILE A 55 -3.74 -4.38 -7.81
CA ILE A 55 -4.66 -3.69 -6.89
C ILE A 55 -4.02 -3.57 -5.50
N THR A 56 -3.33 -4.62 -5.03
CA THR A 56 -2.58 -4.62 -3.77
C THR A 56 -1.47 -3.58 -3.79
N PHE A 57 -0.72 -3.48 -4.89
CA PHE A 57 0.31 -2.46 -5.04
C PHE A 57 -0.25 -1.04 -4.97
N LEU A 58 -1.37 -0.77 -5.67
CA LEU A 58 -2.05 0.53 -5.59
C LEU A 58 -2.52 0.84 -4.15
N ALA A 59 -3.08 -0.14 -3.44
CA ALA A 59 -3.49 0.02 -2.05
C ALA A 59 -2.29 0.33 -1.12
N LEU A 60 -1.15 -0.34 -1.32
CA LEU A 60 0.09 -0.03 -0.60
C LEU A 60 0.56 1.41 -0.83
N LEU A 61 0.49 1.90 -2.08
CA LEU A 61 0.81 3.30 -2.40
C LEU A 61 -0.13 4.26 -1.66
N PHE A 62 -1.44 3.98 -1.61
CA PHE A 62 -2.38 4.80 -0.85
C PHE A 62 -2.08 4.81 0.65
N LEU A 63 -1.74 3.66 1.24
CA LEU A 63 -1.33 3.56 2.65
C LEU A 63 -0.06 4.37 2.92
N ALA A 64 0.93 4.29 2.03
CA ALA A 64 2.17 5.08 2.12
C ALA A 64 1.90 6.58 2.04
N CYS A 65 1.09 7.02 1.08
CA CYS A 65 0.68 8.43 0.95
C CYS A 65 -0.07 8.95 2.17
N ARG A 66 -0.76 8.07 2.91
CA ARG A 66 -1.46 8.38 4.16
C ARG A 66 -0.57 8.23 5.41
N GLY A 67 0.72 7.93 5.25
CA GLY A 67 1.67 7.76 6.35
C GLY A 67 1.42 6.54 7.23
N LYS A 68 0.65 5.55 6.74
CA LYS A 68 0.32 4.32 7.49
C LYS A 68 1.40 3.24 7.38
N LEU A 69 2.26 3.33 6.38
CA LEU A 69 3.39 2.43 6.15
C LEU A 69 4.50 3.15 5.38
N ASN A 70 5.69 2.55 5.38
CA ASN A 70 6.80 2.95 4.53
C ASN A 70 7.01 1.92 3.42
N LEU A 71 7.34 2.40 2.23
CA LEU A 71 7.79 1.59 1.09
C LEU A 71 9.23 1.97 0.77
N TRP A 72 10.10 0.98 0.62
CA TRP A 72 11.51 1.18 0.30
C TRP A 72 11.95 0.24 -0.83
N GLN A 73 12.75 0.75 -1.75
CA GLN A 73 13.34 0.01 -2.87
C GLN A 73 14.77 0.51 -3.07
N GLU A 74 15.74 -0.41 -3.05
CA GLU A 74 17.17 -0.07 -3.09
C GLU A 74 17.67 0.23 -4.52
N GLU A 75 17.25 -0.57 -5.50
CA GLU A 75 17.64 -0.47 -6.91
C GLU A 75 16.40 -0.55 -7.82
N GLU A 76 16.45 0.07 -9.00
CA GLU A 76 15.38 -0.02 -10.00
C GLU A 76 15.88 -0.67 -11.31
N PRO A 77 15.33 -1.84 -11.72
CA PRO A 77 14.27 -2.62 -11.05
C PRO A 77 14.79 -3.46 -9.86
N GLY A 78 14.05 -3.47 -8.73
CA GLY A 78 14.40 -4.20 -7.52
C GLY A 78 13.20 -4.55 -6.63
N GLU A 79 13.43 -5.29 -5.53
CA GLU A 79 12.40 -5.68 -4.57
C GLU A 79 11.88 -4.47 -3.77
N ILE A 80 10.59 -4.47 -3.44
CA ILE A 80 9.96 -3.42 -2.63
C ILE A 80 9.73 -3.97 -1.22
N TYR A 81 10.21 -3.28 -0.20
CA TYR A 81 10.04 -3.63 1.20
C TYR A 81 9.00 -2.72 1.86
N ILE A 82 8.15 -3.34 2.68
CA ILE A 82 7.05 -2.71 3.42
C ILE A 82 7.39 -2.75 4.90
N SER A 83 7.27 -1.62 5.60
CA SER A 83 7.43 -1.55 7.06
C SER A 83 6.39 -0.63 7.68
N LEU A 84 6.13 -0.77 8.98
CA LEU A 84 5.36 0.24 9.70
C LEU A 84 6.18 1.53 9.82
N PRO A 85 5.52 2.70 9.89
CA PRO A 85 6.18 3.92 10.33
C PRO A 85 6.64 3.64 11.75
N GLN A 86 7.94 3.46 11.97
CA GLN A 86 8.47 3.47 13.32
C GLN A 86 8.02 4.81 13.94
N GLY A 87 7.53 4.77 15.19
CA GLY A 87 7.50 5.99 15.98
C GLY A 87 8.91 6.55 15.92
N ILE A 88 9.04 7.79 15.45
CA ILE A 88 10.34 8.45 15.34
C ILE A 88 10.90 8.52 16.76
N ASP A 89 11.78 7.57 17.11
CA ASP A 89 12.84 7.76 18.08
C ASP A 89 14.13 7.85 17.27
N LEU A 90 14.27 8.98 16.59
CA LEU A 90 15.59 9.58 16.38
C LEU A 90 15.62 10.81 17.29
N GLU A 91 15.76 10.56 18.60
CA GLU A 91 16.39 11.51 19.52
C GLU A 91 17.88 11.15 19.64
N PRO A 92 18.77 12.11 19.92
CA PRO A 92 18.50 13.52 20.30
C PRO A 92 18.80 14.55 19.20
#